data_AF-A0A4V1UGC0-F1
#
_entry.id   AF-A0A4V1UGC0-F1
#
_cell.length_a   1.000
_cell.length_b   1.000
_cell.length_c   1.000
_cell.angle_alpha   90.00
_cell.angle_beta   90.00
_cell.angle_gamma   90.00
#
_symmetry.space_group_name_H-M   'P 1'
#
loop_
_entity.id
_entity.type
_entity.pdbx_description
1 polymer ?
#
loop_
_entity_poly.entity_id
_entity_poly.type
_entity_poly.pdbx_seq_one_letter_code
_entity_poly.pdbx_strand_id
1 'polypeptide(L)' 'MDIRVSGHQVDTGDALRQHVSDRLQGIADKYFSRAISANVTFGKGPHDYGFTCDIVAHVMQGLVLK' A
#
# COMPACT_ATOMS: atom_id res chain seq x y z
N MET A 1 4.57 0.51 11.57
CA MET A 1 3.40 0.61 10.67
C MET A 1 3.01 -0.80 10.26
N ASP A 2 1.75 -1.20 10.49
CA ASP A 2 1.25 -2.50 10.03
C ASP A 2 0.91 -2.40 8.52
N ILE A 3 1.57 -3.18 7.67
CA ILE A 3 1.35 -3.16 6.21
C ILE A 3 0.72 -4.48 5.81
N ARG A 4 -0.53 -4.43 5.35
CA ARG A 4 -1.25 -5.60 4.85
C ARG A 4 -1.38 -5.51 3.33
N VAL A 5 -0.88 -6.53 2.64
CA VAL A 5 -1.00 -6.66 1.17
C VAL A 5 -1.98 -7.77 0.84
N SER A 6 -3.03 -7.43 0.09
CA SER A 6 -4.09 -8.32 -0.35
C SER A 6 -4.12 -8.39 -1.88
N GLY A 7 -4.29 -9.61 -2.42
CA GLY A 7 -4.51 -9.84 -3.85
C GLY A 7 -5.95 -10.20 -4.14
N HIS A 8 -6.62 -9.40 -4.95
CA HIS A 8 -7.97 -9.64 -5.48
C HIS A 8 -7.85 -10.16 -6.92
N GLN A 9 -7.90 -11.48 -7.07
CA GLN A 9 -7.72 -12.18 -8.35
C GLN A 9 -6.33 -11.96 -8.99
N VAL A 10 -5.33 -11.63 -8.17
CA VAL A 10 -3.93 -11.41 -8.57
C VAL A 10 -3.04 -12.13 -7.57
N ASP A 11 -2.07 -12.89 -8.08
CA ASP A 11 -1.05 -13.53 -7.26
C ASP A 11 -0.06 -12.45 -6.76
N THR A 12 -0.15 -12.12 -5.48
CA THR A 12 0.73 -11.17 -4.82
C THR A 12 1.94 -11.92 -4.29
N GLY A 13 2.85 -12.25 -5.21
CA GLY A 13 4.12 -12.92 -4.90
C GLY A 13 5.01 -12.10 -3.97
N ASP A 14 6.05 -12.76 -3.45
CA ASP A 14 6.94 -12.20 -2.42
C ASP A 14 7.65 -10.93 -2.89
N ALA A 15 8.11 -10.91 -4.15
CA ALA A 15 8.76 -9.73 -4.75
C ALA A 15 7.85 -8.50 -4.78
N LEU A 16 6.55 -8.67 -5.08
CA LEU A 16 5.60 -7.55 -5.11
C LEU A 16 5.33 -7.05 -3.69
N ARG A 17 5.14 -7.97 -2.74
CA ARG A 17 4.96 -7.62 -1.32
C ARG A 17 6.16 -6.85 -0.79
N GLN A 18 7.38 -7.30 -1.09
CA GLN A 18 8.61 -6.65 -0.64
C GLN A 18 8.75 -5.25 -1.27
N HIS A 19 8.48 -5.11 -2.58
CA HIS A 19 8.50 -3.81 -3.25
C HIS A 19 7.52 -2.81 -2.65
N VAL A 20 6.29 -3.27 -2.39
CA VAL A 20 5.23 -2.45 -1.79
C VAL A 20 5.58 -2.06 -0.37
N SER A 21 6.10 -3.00 0.42
CA SER A 21 6.54 -2.74 1.78
C SER A 21 7.66 -1.69 1.81
N ASP A 22 8.70 -1.82 0.97
CA ASP A 22 9.82 -0.87 0.91
C ASP A 22 9.36 0.54 0.53
N ARG A 23 8.54 0.64 -0.53
CA ARG A 23 7.94 1.91 -0.97
C ARG A 23 7.10 2.57 0.13
N LEU A 24 6.18 1.80 0.74
CA LEU A 24 5.30 2.32 1.79
C LEU A 24 6.07 2.71 3.04
N GLN A 25 7.08 1.94 3.42
CA GLN A 25 7.95 2.24 4.54
C GLN A 25 8.69 3.57 4.31
N GLY A 26 9.23 3.80 3.11
CA GLY A 26 9.89 5.06 2.76
C GLY A 26 8.95 6.27 2.75
N ILE A 27 7.72 6.09 2.26
CA ILE A 27 6.68 7.14 2.32
C ILE A 27 6.27 7.41 3.78
N ALA A 28 6.10 6.36 4.58
CA ALA A 28 5.73 6.48 5.98
C ALA A 28 6.81 7.17 6.80
N ASP A 29 8.08 6.83 6.59
CA ASP A 29 9.20 7.51 7.26
C ASP A 29 9.24 9.00 6.91
N LYS A 30 9.04 9.33 5.63
CA LYS A 30 9.13 10.71 5.13
C LYS A 30 7.94 11.60 5.51
N TYR A 31 6.73 11.06 5.49
CA TYR A 31 5.49 11.86 5.61
C TYR A 31 4.63 11.49 6.83
N PHE A 32 4.76 10.26 7.34
CA PHE A 32 3.84 9.71 8.33
C PHE A 32 4.61 9.05 9.47
N SER A 33 5.46 9.81 10.16
CA SER A 33 6.32 9.34 11.26
C SER A 33 5.55 8.59 12.38
N ARG A 34 4.21 8.68 12.43
CA ARG A 34 3.32 7.83 13.26
C ARG A 34 2.18 7.16 12.46
N ALA A 35 2.46 6.59 11.30
CA ALA A 35 1.50 5.76 10.57
C ALA A 35 1.13 4.50 11.37
N ILE A 36 -0.17 4.28 11.55
CA ILE A 36 -0.68 3.16 12.37
C ILE A 36 -0.72 1.89 11.50
N SER A 37 -1.42 1.96 10.38
CA SER A 37 -1.55 0.84 9.44
C SER A 37 -1.75 1.31 8.00
N ALA A 38 -1.41 0.47 7.03
CA ALA A 38 -1.87 0.61 5.66
C ALA A 38 -2.31 -0.73 5.08
N ASN A 39 -3.37 -0.68 4.29
CA ASN A 39 -3.87 -1.79 3.52
C ASN A 39 -3.64 -1.50 2.04
N VAL A 40 -3.06 -2.45 1.33
CA VAL A 40 -2.86 -2.40 -0.12
C VAL A 40 -3.61 -3.55 -0.74
N THR A 41 -4.54 -3.23 -1.63
CA THR A 41 -5.30 -4.22 -2.38
C THR A 41 -4.94 -4.13 -3.85
N PHE A 42 -4.41 -5.21 -4.39
CA PHE A 42 -4.14 -5.36 -5.82
C PHE A 42 -5.32 -6.04 -6.50
N GLY A 43 -5.84 -5.46 -7.57
CA GLY A 43 -6.93 -6.04 -8.36
C GLY A 43 -6.53 -6.29 -9.81
N LYS A 44 -7.22 -7.23 -10.46
CA LYS A 44 -7.19 -7.39 -11.91
C LYS A 44 -8.02 -6.25 -12.54
N GLY A 45 -7.38 -5.39 -13.32
CA GLY A 45 -8.05 -4.30 -14.03
C GLY A 45 -8.91 -4.79 -15.21
N PRO A 46 -9.79 -3.91 -15.73
CA PRO A 46 -10.77 -4.26 -16.76
C PRO A 46 -10.17 -4.62 -18.14
N HIS A 47 -8.89 -4.33 -18.39
CA HIS A 47 -8.16 -4.78 -19.57
C HIS A 47 -7.05 -5.73 -19.15
N ASP A 48 -6.81 -6.79 -19.94
CA ASP A 48 -5.92 -7.94 -19.68
C ASP A 48 -4.46 -7.61 -19.26
N TYR A 49 -4.07 -6.33 -19.31
CA TYR A 49 -2.73 -5.82 -19.02
C TYR A 49 -2.68 -4.79 -17.87
N GLY A 50 -3.82 -4.47 -17.24
CA GLY A 50 -3.91 -3.46 -16.18
C GLY A 50 -3.98 -4.06 -14.78
N PHE A 51 -3.10 -3.61 -13.88
CA PHE A 51 -3.24 -3.85 -12.45
C PHE A 51 -3.89 -2.64 -11.79
N THR A 52 -4.88 -2.86 -10.94
CA THR A 52 -5.38 -1.81 -10.05
C THR A 52 -4.71 -1.96 -8.69
N CYS A 53 -4.29 -0.83 -8.10
CA CYS A 53 -3.73 -0.80 -6.76
C CYS A 53 -4.50 0.23 -5.93
N ASP A 54 -5.21 -0.26 -4.93
CA ASP A 54 -5.90 0.56 -3.95
C ASP A 54 -5.06 0.58 -2.66
N ILE A 55 -4.76 1.77 -2.15
CA ILE A 55 -3.91 1.97 -0.97
C ILE A 55 -4.67 2.80 0.04
N VAL A 56 -4.99 2.19 1.17
CA VAL A 56 -5.67 2.85 2.30
C VAL A 56 -4.71 2.91 3.48
N ALA A 57 -4.17 4.09 3.75
CA ALA A 57 -3.31 4.33 4.90
C ALA A 57 -4.11 4.96 6.06
N HIS A 58 -4.13 4.30 7.22
CA HIS A 58 -4.64 4.84 8.46
C HIS A 58 -3.54 5.59 9.21
N VAL A 59 -3.69 6.90 9.23
CA VAL A 59 -2.78 7.83 9.91
C VAL A 59 -3.53 8.55 11.02
N MET A 60 -2.82 9.01 12.05
CA MET A 60 -3.45 9.78 13.13
C MET A 60 -4.09 11.07 12.61
N GLN A 61 -5.19 11.48 13.25
CA GLN A 61 -5.82 12.78 12.97
C GLN A 61 -4.83 13.93 13.20
N GLY A 62 -4.88 14.94 12.32
CA GLY A 62 -4.05 16.15 12.40
C GLY A 62 -2.86 16.20 11.42
N LEU A 63 -2.78 15.27 10.47
CA LEU A 63 -1.69 15.24 9.49
C LEU A 63 -2.01 16.14 8.28
N VAL A 64 -1.19 17.17 8.06
CA VAL A 64 -1.30 18.09 6.92
C VAL A 64 -0.24 17.72 5.90
N LEU A 65 -0.68 17.25 4.73
CA LEU A 65 0.18 17.06 3.56
C LEU A 65 0.39 18.44 2.91
N LYS A 66 1.59 19.00 3.06
CA LYS A 66 2.02 20.22 2.37
C LYS A 66 2.87 19.87 1.17
#